data_AF-A0A6J7A853-F1
#
_entry.id   AF-A0A6J7A853-F1
#
_cell.length_a   1.000
_cell.length_b   1.000
_cell.length_c   1.000
_cell.angle_alpha   90.00
_cell.angle_beta   90.00
_cell.angle_gamma   90.00
#
_symmetry.space_group_name_H-M   'P 1'
#
loop_
_entity.id
_entity.type
_entity.pdbx_description
1 polymer ?
#
loop_
_entity_poly.entity_id
_entity_poly.type
_entity_poly.pdbx_seq_one_letter_code
_entity_poly.pdbx_strand_id
1 'polypeptide(L)' 'MGGTVVMIVILVLSPIAVFMSGAAGAALVSTVLKRDRDAAYQDTEHLAISESDPYHR' A
#
# COMPACT_ATOMS: atom_id res chain seq x y z
N MET A 1 -2.28 -25.37 -28.91
CA MET A 1 -2.79 -25.43 -27.52
C MET A 1 -1.96 -24.55 -26.57
N GLY A 2 -0.66 -24.78 -26.39
CA GLY A 2 0.16 -24.03 -25.41
C GLY A 2 0.16 -22.50 -25.56
N GLY A 3 0.32 -21.98 -26.78
CA GLY A 3 0.30 -20.53 -27.02
C GLY A 3 -1.03 -19.85 -26.64
N THR A 4 -2.16 -20.54 -26.87
CA THR A 4 -3.49 -20.07 -26.49
C THR A 4 -3.63 -19.95 -24.97
N VAL A 5 -3.11 -20.93 -24.23
CA VAL A 5 -3.13 -20.92 -22.76
C VAL A 5 -2.32 -19.74 -22.21
N VAL A 6 -1.13 -19.50 -22.75
CA VAL A 6 -0.30 -18.36 -22.34
C VAL A 6 -1.00 -17.03 -22.61
N MET A 7 -1.65 -16.90 -23.78
CA MET A 7 -2.38 -15.68 -24.14
C MET A 7 -3.55 -15.40 -23.18
N ILE A 8 -4.31 -16.44 -22.80
CA ILE A 8 -5.41 -16.32 -21.83
C ILE A 8 -4.89 -15.87 -20.47
N VAL A 9 -3.79 -16.47 -19.99
CA VAL A 9 -3.19 -16.11 -18.70
C VAL A 9 -2.76 -14.65 -18.69
N ILE A 10 -2.12 -14.16 -19.75
CA ILE A 10 -1.72 -12.75 -19.85
C ILE A 10 -2.96 -11.85 -19.79
N LEU A 11 -3.98 -12.13 -20.59
CA LEU A 11 -5.19 -11.31 -20.63
C LEU A 11 -5.91 -11.21 -19.28
N VAL A 12 -5.93 -12.29 -18.52
CA VAL A 12 -6.58 -12.32 -17.20
C VAL A 12 -5.71 -11.63 -16.14
N LEU A 13 -4.39 -11.80 -16.18
CA LEU A 13 -3.50 -11.27 -15.15
C LEU A 13 -3.13 -9.80 -15.35
N SER A 14 -3.06 -9.32 -16.60
CA SER A 14 -2.72 -7.92 -16.90
C SER A 14 -3.55 -6.89 -16.13
N PRO A 15 -4.89 -6.94 -16.09
CA PRO A 15 -5.66 -5.95 -15.34
C PRO A 15 -5.37 -6.03 -13.83
N ILE A 16 -5.27 -7.24 -13.27
CA ILE A 16 -4.98 -7.45 -11.85
C ILE A 16 -3.61 -6.86 -11.49
N ALA A 17 -2.61 -7.12 -12.33
CA ALA A 17 -1.26 -6.60 -12.14
C ALA A 17 -1.24 -5.06 -12.19
N VAL A 18 -1.95 -4.46 -13.15
CA VAL A 18 -2.08 -3.00 -13.26
C VAL A 18 -2.76 -2.42 -12.02
N PHE A 19 -3.90 -2.97 -11.59
CA PHE A 19 -4.59 -2.50 -10.38
C PHE A 19 -3.73 -2.63 -9.13
N MET A 20 -3.05 -3.76 -8.94
CA MET A 20 -2.25 -4.01 -7.74
C MET A 20 -0.96 -3.18 -7.71
N SER A 21 -0.38 -2.85 -8.87
CA SER A 21 0.81 -2.00 -8.93
C SER A 21 0.58 -0.60 -8.35
N GLY A 22 -0.63 -0.03 -8.54
CA GLY A 22 -1.01 1.25 -7.95
C GLY A 22 -1.08 1.19 -6.42
N ALA A 23 -1.71 0.15 -5.88
CA ALA A 23 -1.80 -0.06 -4.44
C ALA A 23 -0.42 -0.29 -3.81
N ALA A 24 0.44 -1.10 -4.44
CA ALA A 24 1.80 -1.33 -3.99
C ALA A 24 2.63 -0.03 -3.98
N GLY A 25 2.53 0.78 -5.04
CA GLY A 25 3.20 2.08 -5.12
C GLY A 25 2.73 3.03 -4.01
N ALA A 26 1.42 3.14 -3.80
CA ALA A 26 0.84 3.96 -2.74
C ALA A 26 1.28 3.50 -1.34
N ALA A 27 1.33 2.18 -1.09
CA ALA A 27 1.78 1.62 0.18
C ALA A 27 3.27 1.94 0.45
N LEU A 28 4.12 1.82 -0.57
CA LEU A 28 5.55 2.16 -0.45
C LEU A 28 5.73 3.65 -0.13
N VAL A 29 5.07 4.53 -0.89
CA VAL A 29 5.12 5.99 -0.67
C VAL A 29 4.58 6.33 0.72
N SER A 30 3.42 5.79 1.10
CA SER A 30 2.83 6.00 2.42
C SER A 30 3.74 5.56 3.55
N THR A 31 4.42 4.42 3.41
CA THR A 31 5.35 3.90 4.42
C THR A 31 6.56 4.82 4.59
N VAL A 32 7.13 5.30 3.49
CA VAL A 32 8.28 6.22 3.54
C VAL A 32 7.88 7.54 4.20
N LEU A 33 6.77 8.14 3.76
CA LEU A 33 6.27 9.39 4.33
C LEU A 33 5.86 9.23 5.81
N LYS A 34 5.29 8.09 6.18
CA LYS A 34 4.92 7.82 7.58
C LYS A 34 6.17 7.72 8.46
N ARG A 35 7.22 7.01 8.04
CA ARG A 35 8.47 6.92 8.80
C ARG A 35 9.12 8.27 9.06
N ASP A 36 9.15 9.13 8.04
CA ASP A 36 9.72 10.48 8.17
C ASP A 36 8.91 11.35 9.15
N ARG A 37 7.58 11.30 9.03
CA ARG A 37 6.67 11.98 9.95
C ARG A 37 6.80 11.46 11.38
N ASP A 38 6.79 10.15 11.59
CA ASP A 38 6.85 9.56 12.92
C ASP A 38 8.18 9.91 13.60
N ALA A 39 9.28 9.95 12.86
CA ALA A 39 10.58 10.41 13.37
C ALA A 39 10.58 11.90 13.76
N ALA A 40 9.91 12.76 12.98
CA ALA A 40 9.79 14.19 13.28
C ALA A 40 8.95 14.49 14.54
N TYR A 41 8.05 13.58 14.93
CA TYR A 41 7.09 13.76 16.03
C TYR A 41 7.26 12.76 17.18
N GLN A 42 8.37 12.02 17.22
CA GLN A 42 8.62 10.88 18.10
C GLN A 42 8.42 11.16 19.61
N ASP A 43 8.64 12.40 20.06
CA ASP A 43 8.48 12.82 21.46
C ASP A 43 7.33 13.81 21.67
N THR A 44 6.41 13.89 20.71
CA THR A 44 5.29 14.81 20.76
C THR A 44 3.96 14.08 20.98
N GLU A 45 3.01 14.78 21.61
CA GLU A 45 1.65 14.29 21.80
C GLU A 45 0.93 13.94 20.48
N HIS A 46 1.37 14.51 19.36
CA HIS A 46 0.78 14.28 18.04
C HIS A 46 1.01 12.84 17.54
N LEU A 47 2.14 12.21 17.86
CA LEU A 47 2.37 10.81 17.51
C LEU A 47 1.39 9.91 18.27
N ALA A 48 1.28 10.11 19.59
CA ALA A 48 0.38 9.35 20.46
C ALA A 48 -1.10 9.49 20.03
N ILE A 49 -1.54 10.69 19.62
CA ILE A 49 -2.89 10.92 19.09
C ILE A 49 -3.07 10.22 17.74
N SER A 50 -2.07 10.27 16.85
CA SER A 50 -2.15 9.65 15.52
C SER A 50 -2.20 8.11 15.55
N GLU A 51 -1.67 7.50 16.62
CA GLU A 51 -1.69 6.06 16.85
C GLU A 51 -2.90 5.61 17.69
N SER A 52 -3.57 6.52 18.37
CA SER A 52 -4.80 6.20 19.12
C SER A 52 -5.94 5.85 18.16
N ASP A 53 -6.62 4.72 18.39
CA ASP A 53 -7.86 4.37 17.69
C ASP A 53 -9.05 4.99 18.44
N PRO A 54 -9.67 6.07 17.92
CA PRO A 54 -10.77 6.73 18.61
C PRO A 54 -12.09 5.95 18.56
N TYR A 55 -12.16 4.83 17.82
CA TYR A 55 -13.39 4.05 17.62
C TYR A 55 -13.39 2.70 18.36
N HIS A 56 -12.32 2.35 19.07
CA HIS A 56 -12.31 1.21 19.98
C HIS A 56 -12.47 1.69 21.42
N ARG A 57 -13.71 1.61 21.93
CA ARG A 57 -14.07 1.79 23.35
C ARG A 57 -14.47 0.46 23.95
#